data_AF-A0A955MSK6-F1
#
_entry.id   AF-A0A955MSK6-F1
#
_cell.length_a   1.000
_cell.length_b   1.000
_cell.length_c   1.000
_cell.angle_alpha   90.00
_cell.angle_beta   90.00
_cell.angle_gamma   90.00
#
_symmetry.space_group_name_H-M   'P 1'
#
loop_
_entity.id
_entity.type
_entity.pdbx_description
1 polymer ?
#
loop_
_entity_poly.entity_id
_entity_poly.type
_entity_poly.pdbx_seq_one_letter_code
_entity_poly.pdbx_strand_id
1 'polypeptide(L)' 'MSNTLPDVGRLTKDERLRLIEKIWKTFEEKPEELPVTAAQRSELDARLEAMDKDDTVGESWEQVARRIRNKGT' A
#
# COMPACT_ATOMS: atom_id res chain seq x y z
N MET A 1 6.31 -2.51 -29.47
CA MET A 1 5.32 -1.43 -29.24
C MET A 1 5.95 -0.42 -28.30
N SER A 2 5.99 0.87 -28.66
CA SER A 2 6.54 1.91 -27.77
C SER A 2 5.57 2.14 -26.61
N ASN A 3 5.99 1.81 -25.39
CA ASN A 3 5.23 2.14 -24.19
C ASN A 3 5.58 3.58 -23.78
N THR A 4 4.85 4.55 -24.32
CA THR A 4 5.02 5.95 -23.93
C THR A 4 4.55 6.12 -22.48
N LEU A 5 5.45 6.54 -21.60
CA LEU A 5 5.08 6.86 -20.22
C LEU A 5 4.07 8.01 -20.23
N PRO A 6 2.95 7.88 -19.50
CA PRO A 6 1.98 8.98 -19.40
C PRO A 6 2.64 10.18 -18.72
N ASP A 7 2.39 11.38 -19.25
CA ASP A 7 2.78 12.62 -18.59
C ASP A 7 1.96 12.80 -17.31
N VAL A 8 2.54 12.38 -16.18
CA VAL A 8 1.91 12.39 -14.85
C VAL A 8 1.44 13.80 -14.47
N GLY A 9 2.11 14.85 -14.96
CA GLY A 9 1.75 16.24 -14.69
C GLY A 9 0.35 16.61 -15.19
N ARG A 10 -0.12 15.97 -16.26
CA ARG A 10 -1.42 16.24 -16.90
C ARG A 10 -2.58 15.43 -16.32
N LEU A 11 -2.28 14.42 -15.51
CA LEU A 11 -3.29 13.57 -14.88
C LEU A 11 -3.94 14.28 -13.69
N THR A 12 -5.25 14.14 -13.57
CA THR A 12 -5.99 14.44 -12.34
C THR A 12 -5.53 13.54 -11.19
N LYS A 13 -5.87 13.91 -9.95
CA LYS A 13 -5.49 13.11 -8.77
C LYS A 13 -6.01 11.67 -8.85
N ASP A 14 -7.25 11.50 -9.31
CA ASP A 14 -7.87 10.17 -9.44
C ASP A 14 -7.20 9.33 -10.52
N GLU A 15 -6.81 9.94 -11.65
CA GLU A 15 -6.08 9.24 -12.71
C GLU A 15 -4.68 8.82 -12.24
N ARG A 16 -4.01 9.67 -11.45
CA ARG A 16 -2.72 9.30 -10.82
C ARG A 16 -2.90 8.13 -9.87
N LEU A 17 -3.94 8.12 -9.05
CA LEU A 17 -4.21 7.02 -8.12
C LEU A 17 -4.46 5.71 -8.88
N ARG A 18 -5.28 5.74 -9.94
CA ARG A 18 -5.50 4.56 -10.81
C ARG A 18 -4.23 4.08 -11.50
N LEU A 19 -3.36 5.01 -11.91
CA LEU A 19 -2.06 4.66 -12.50
C LEU A 19 -1.16 3.97 -11.48
N ILE A 20 -1.11 4.47 -10.24
CA ILE A 20 -0.38 3.82 -9.13
C ILE A 20 -0.92 2.41 -8.91
N GLU A 21 -2.25 2.24 -8.83
CA GLU A 21 -2.88 0.92 -8.67
C GLU A 21 -2.50 -0.02 -9.82
N LYS A 22 -2.55 0.47 -11.07
CA LYS A 22 -2.19 -0.33 -12.25
C LYS A 22 -0.73 -0.75 -12.22
N ILE A 23 0.19 0.15 -11.88
CA ILE A 23 1.62 -0.16 -11.74
C ILE A 23 1.80 -1.19 -10.61
N TRP A 24 1.13 -1.00 -9.48
CA TRP A 24 1.22 -1.90 -8.35
C TRP A 24 0.83 -3.34 -8.72
N LYS A 25 -0.26 -3.51 -9.49
CA LYS A 25 -0.71 -4.82 -9.98
C LYS A 25 0.30 -5.51 -10.91
N THR A 26 1.18 -4.76 -11.58
CA THR A 26 2.21 -5.40 -12.43
C THR A 26 3.22 -6.22 -11.62
N PHE A 27 3.42 -5.91 -10.33
CA PHE A 27 4.28 -6.70 -9.45
C PHE A 27 3.64 -8.03 -9.03
N GLU A 28 2.32 -8.17 -9.16
CA GLU A 28 1.61 -9.42 -8.85
C GLU A 28 1.81 -10.48 -9.94
N GLU A 29 2.16 -10.06 -11.16
CA GLU A 29 2.28 -10.96 -12.31
C GLU A 29 3.47 -11.92 -12.18
N LYS A 30 4.52 -11.52 -11.45
CA LYS A 30 5.77 -12.27 -11.31
C LYS A 30 6.40 -12.10 -9.92
N PRO A 31 5.77 -12.65 -8.87
CA PRO A 31 6.24 -12.52 -7.49
C PRO A 31 7.66 -13.10 -7.29
N GLU A 32 8.08 -14.04 -8.13
CA GLU A 32 9.42 -14.63 -8.12
C GLU A 32 10.55 -13.67 -8.54
N GLU A 33 10.23 -12.59 -9.28
CA GLU A 33 11.23 -11.57 -9.66
C GLU A 33 11.65 -10.70 -8.46
N LEU A 34 10.90 -10.74 -7.35
CA LEU A 34 11.22 -10.04 -6.11
C LEU A 34 11.23 -11.01 -4.92
N PRO A 35 12.21 -11.94 -4.86
CA PRO A 35 12.21 -12.99 -3.85
C PRO A 35 12.40 -12.41 -2.45
N VAL A 36 11.55 -12.83 -1.52
CA VAL A 36 11.70 -12.52 -0.09
C VAL A 36 12.78 -13.42 0.49
N THR A 37 13.86 -12.83 0.99
CA THR A 37 14.95 -13.58 1.64
C THR A 37 14.46 -14.27 2.91
N ALA A 38 15.17 -15.32 3.34
CA ALA A 38 14.84 -16.02 4.58
C ALA A 38 14.82 -15.07 5.81
N ALA A 39 15.76 -14.12 5.87
CA ALA A 39 15.82 -13.13 6.94
C ALA A 39 14.60 -12.18 6.93
N GLN A 40 14.18 -11.70 5.75
CA GLN A 40 12.97 -10.88 5.63
C GLN A 40 11.71 -11.65 5.98
N ARG A 41 11.61 -12.92 5.57
CA ARG A 41 10.47 -13.79 5.93
C ARG A 41 10.38 -13.98 7.44
N SER A 42 11.50 -14.30 8.09
CA SER A 42 11.56 -14.44 9.55
C SER A 42 11.14 -13.16 10.29
N GLU A 43 11.52 -11.99 9.78
CA GLU A 43 11.10 -10.71 10.35
C GLU A 43 9.59 -10.46 10.16
N LEU A 44 9.05 -10.79 8.98
CA LEU A 44 7.62 -10.67 8.72
C LEU A 44 6.81 -11.60 9.63
N ASP A 45 7.23 -12.85 9.79
CA ASP A 45 6.58 -13.83 10.67
C ASP A 45 6.59 -13.33 12.13
N ALA A 46 7.72 -12.81 12.62
CA ALA A 46 7.81 -12.24 13.97
C ALA A 46 6.89 -11.02 14.17
N ARG A 47 6.75 -10.16 13.16
CA ARG A 47 5.84 -9.00 13.22
C ARG A 47 4.37 -9.40 13.21
N LEU A 48 4.02 -10.42 12.42
CA LEU A 48 2.66 -10.96 12.39
C LEU A 48 2.31 -11.57 13.74
N GLU A 49 3.20 -12.38 14.33
CA GLU A 49 2.98 -12.91 15.68
C GLU A 49 2.87 -11.82 16.75
N ALA A 50 3.67 -10.76 16.64
CA ALA A 50 3.59 -9.63 17.56
C ALA A 50 2.24 -8.90 17.41
N MET A 51 1.77 -8.72 16.18
CA MET A 51 0.46 -8.11 15.88
C MET A 51 -0.69 -8.97 16.38
N ASP A 52 -0.63 -10.30 16.23
CA ASP A 52 -1.67 -11.21 16.72
C ASP A 52 -1.77 -11.24 18.26
N LYS A 53 -0.66 -10.93 18.95
CA LYS A 53 -0.60 -10.79 20.42
C LYS A 53 -0.92 -9.37 20.88
N ASP A 54 -0.97 -8.41 19.97
CA ASP A 54 -1.24 -7.02 20.27
C ASP A 54 -2.76 -6.83 20.36
N ASP A 55 -3.27 -6.72 21.59
CA ASP A 55 -4.69 -6.43 21.85
C ASP A 55 -5.07 -4.97 21.52
N THR A 56 -4.14 -4.15 21.00
CA THR A 56 -4.49 -2.81 20.51
C THR A 56 -5.30 -2.91 19.22
N VAL A 57 -6.62 -2.86 19.39
CA VAL A 57 -7.54 -2.74 18.26
C VAL A 57 -7.29 -1.38 17.59
N GLY A 58 -6.76 -1.39 16.38
CA GLY A 58 -6.65 -0.20 15.55
C GLY A 58 -7.99 0.52 15.40
N GLU A 59 -7.97 1.85 15.28
CA GLU A 59 -9.19 2.60 14.98
C GLU A 59 -9.70 2.27 13.58
N SER A 60 -11.02 2.14 13.42
CA SER A 60 -11.62 1.97 12.09
C SER A 60 -11.28 3.16 11.19
N TRP A 61 -11.23 2.93 9.88
CA TRP A 61 -10.97 4.01 8.93
C TRP A 61 -11.96 5.16 9.08
N GLU A 62 -13.23 4.88 9.36
CA GLU A 62 -14.27 5.87 9.61
C GLU A 62 -13.95 6.73 10.85
N GLN A 63 -13.45 6.12 11.93
CA GLN A 63 -13.05 6.83 13.16
C GLN A 63 -11.85 7.74 12.88
N VAL A 64 -10.83 7.24 12.18
CA VAL A 64 -9.64 8.02 11.79
C VAL A 64 -10.03 9.16 10.87
N ALA A 65 -10.81 8.89 9.82
CA ALA A 65 -11.27 9.90 8.86
C ALA A 65 -12.15 10.98 9.50
N ARG A 66 -13.00 10.61 10.47
CA ARG A 66 -13.75 11.59 11.27
C ARG A 66 -12.82 12.46 12.11
N ARG A 67 -11.84 11.86 12.80
CA ARG A 67 -10.85 12.59 13.62
C ARG A 67 -10.04 13.58 12.79
N ILE A 68 -9.56 13.20 11.60
CA ILE A 68 -8.78 14.07 10.71
C ILE A 68 -9.63 15.26 10.24
N ARG A 69 -10.88 15.01 9.81
CA ARG A 69 -11.78 16.08 9.34
C ARG A 69 -12.15 17.07 10.46
N ASN A 70 -12.32 16.58 11.68
CA ASN A 70 -12.68 17.40 12.84
C ASN A 70 -11.50 18.22 13.41
N LYS A 71 -10.26 17.92 13.03
CA LYS A 71 -9.07 18.71 13.40
C LYS A 71 -8.83 19.94 12.50
N GLY A 72 -9.67 20.13 11.46
CA GLY A 72 -9.57 21.22 10.49
C GLY A 72 -10.43 22.46 10.80
N THR A 73 -11.02 22.55 12.00
CA THR A 73 -11.70 23.73 12.58
C THR A 73 -10.99 24.13 13.85
#